data_AF-A0A3N5GHA0-F1
#
_entry.id   AF-A0A3N5GHA0-F1
#
_cell.length_a   1.000
_cell.length_b   1.000
_cell.length_c   1.000
_cell.angle_alpha   90.00
_cell.angle_beta   90.00
_cell.angle_gamma   90.00
#
_symmetry.space_group_name_H-M   'P 1'
#
loop_
_entity.id
_entity.type
_entity.pdbx_description
1 polymer ?
#
loop_
_entity_poly.entity_id
_entity_poly.type
_entity_poly.pdbx_seq_one_letter_code
_entity_poly.pdbx_strand_id
1 'polypeptide(L)'
;FTMPKPALFSGSGAGCPATTFSAWWENNCSIILLLEGRVRVYNEIFIPLVGILVLVAVWILLQRTRLGMVIRAGVQDREMVEALGINVRRVFTLVFALGVGLAALGGVLAAPSMGLSNMMGESLLLNALIALAIGGLTSYPGAALGSLLVGLLQQFMIKYGQIGIAIPFTEIIFKPTPPIVPASTVLLMVIILLILPNGLLGKKE
;
A
#
# COMPACT_ATOMS: atom_id res chain seq x y z
N PHE A 1 -14.38 -14.86 6.69
CA PHE A 1 -15.24 -13.91 7.43
C PHE A 1 -15.13 -12.54 6.76
N THR A 2 -16.23 -11.86 6.42
CA THR A 2 -16.16 -10.50 5.87
C THR A 2 -16.43 -9.51 7.00
N MET A 3 -15.47 -8.63 7.28
CA MET A 3 -15.69 -7.56 8.25
C MET A 3 -16.61 -6.52 7.61
N PRO A 4 -17.71 -6.12 8.27
CA PRO A 4 -18.57 -5.09 7.74
C PRO A 4 -17.79 -3.77 7.63
N LYS A 5 -18.00 -3.05 6.52
CA LYS A 5 -17.43 -1.72 6.34
C LYS A 5 -17.98 -0.78 7.44
N PRO A 6 -17.20 0.23 7.86
CA PRO A 6 -17.68 1.20 8.84
C PRO A 6 -18.99 1.84 8.38
N ALA A 7 -19.90 2.12 9.32
CA ALA A 7 -21.28 2.57 9.06
C ALA A 7 -21.39 3.83 8.18
N LEU A 8 -20.34 4.66 8.16
CA LEU A 8 -20.19 5.84 7.30
C LEU A 8 -20.08 5.51 5.79
N PHE A 9 -19.80 4.24 5.43
CA PHE A 9 -19.58 3.81 4.04
C PHE A 9 -20.44 2.59 3.64
N SER A 10 -21.45 2.24 4.44
CA SER A 10 -22.32 1.07 4.22
C SER A 10 -23.69 1.42 3.60
N GLY A 11 -24.00 2.69 3.34
CA GLY A 11 -25.28 3.09 2.76
C GLY A 11 -25.45 2.57 1.34
N SER A 12 -26.53 1.80 1.11
CA SER A 12 -26.96 1.28 -0.20
C SER A 12 -28.47 1.45 -0.41
N GLY A 13 -29.02 2.59 0.03
CA GLY A 13 -30.44 2.94 -0.08
C GLY A 13 -30.84 3.60 -1.42
N ALA A 14 -32.12 3.99 -1.54
CA ALA A 14 -32.75 4.51 -2.75
C ALA A 14 -32.19 5.85 -3.31
N GLY A 15 -31.22 6.46 -2.63
CA GLY A 15 -30.50 7.67 -3.06
C GLY A 15 -29.06 7.42 -3.54
N CYS A 16 -28.62 6.16 -3.62
CA CYS A 16 -27.29 5.80 -4.12
C CYS A 16 -27.42 5.29 -5.57
N PRO A 17 -26.66 5.82 -6.54
CA PRO A 17 -25.37 6.50 -6.38
C PRO A 17 -25.50 8.02 -6.19
N ALA A 18 -24.72 8.60 -5.27
CA ALA A 18 -24.67 10.04 -5.09
C ALA A 18 -24.02 10.71 -6.32
N THR A 19 -24.69 11.72 -6.88
CA THR A 19 -24.17 12.57 -7.98
C THR A 19 -23.54 13.88 -7.47
N THR A 20 -23.68 14.17 -6.17
CA THR A 20 -23.14 15.38 -5.50
C THR A 20 -22.59 15.03 -4.11
N PHE A 21 -21.59 15.82 -3.64
CA PHE A 21 -20.96 15.65 -2.32
C PHE A 21 -21.97 15.74 -1.16
N SER A 22 -22.98 16.61 -1.29
CA SER A 22 -24.06 16.78 -0.30
C SER A 22 -24.91 15.51 -0.15
N ALA A 23 -25.30 14.88 -1.26
CA ALA A 23 -26.08 13.65 -1.23
C ALA A 23 -25.29 12.45 -0.68
N TRP A 24 -23.96 12.45 -0.82
CA TRP A 24 -23.09 11.42 -0.24
C TRP A 24 -23.03 11.49 1.29
N TRP A 25 -22.86 12.70 1.85
CA TRP A 25 -22.76 12.92 3.30
C TRP A 25 -24.08 12.61 4.03
N GLU A 26 -25.23 12.96 3.44
CA GLU A 26 -26.55 12.70 4.04
C GLU A 26 -26.95 11.22 3.99
N ASN A 27 -26.60 10.50 2.92
CA ASN A 27 -27.06 9.12 2.71
C ASN A 27 -25.99 8.05 3.02
N ASN A 28 -24.79 8.46 3.47
CA ASN A 28 -23.65 7.57 3.73
C ASN A 28 -23.39 6.59 2.57
N CYS A 29 -23.58 7.05 1.33
CA CYS A 29 -23.58 6.17 0.16
C CYS A 29 -22.20 5.54 -0.07
N SER A 30 -22.19 4.23 -0.34
CA SER A 30 -20.98 3.47 -0.63
C SER A 30 -20.38 3.74 -2.04
N ILE A 31 -21.16 4.36 -2.94
CA ILE A 31 -20.82 4.57 -4.36
C ILE A 31 -21.16 6.01 -4.78
N ILE A 32 -20.22 6.69 -5.45
CA ILE A 32 -20.41 8.00 -6.09
C ILE A 32 -20.23 7.82 -7.60
N LEU A 33 -21.09 8.45 -8.41
CA LEU A 33 -20.94 8.52 -9.86
C LEU A 33 -20.12 9.77 -10.22
N LEU A 34 -18.84 9.55 -10.55
CA LEU A 34 -17.95 10.59 -11.09
C LEU A 34 -17.66 10.24 -12.55
N LEU A 35 -18.07 11.13 -13.46
CA LEU A 35 -17.74 11.11 -14.90
C LEU A 35 -17.92 9.71 -15.54
N GLU A 36 -19.15 9.18 -15.53
CA GLU A 36 -19.55 7.86 -16.07
C GLU A 36 -18.88 6.62 -15.44
N GLY A 37 -18.04 6.78 -14.41
CA GLY A 37 -17.42 5.70 -13.65
C GLY A 37 -18.08 5.46 -12.29
N ARG A 38 -18.31 4.17 -11.95
CA ARG A 38 -18.71 3.76 -10.58
C ARG A 38 -17.47 3.73 -9.69
N VAL A 39 -17.35 4.66 -8.74
CA VAL A 39 -16.24 4.71 -7.78
C VAL A 39 -16.75 4.31 -6.39
N ARG A 40 -16.09 3.34 -5.72
CA ARG A 40 -16.44 2.99 -4.34
C ARG A 40 -15.66 3.92 -3.40
N VAL A 41 -16.35 4.56 -2.46
CA VAL A 41 -15.73 5.66 -1.70
C VAL A 41 -14.66 5.16 -0.74
N TYR A 42 -14.90 3.98 -0.16
CA TYR A 42 -13.99 3.41 0.83
C TYR A 42 -12.66 2.95 0.23
N ASN A 43 -12.65 2.11 -0.83
CA ASN A 43 -11.40 1.57 -1.35
C ASN A 43 -10.64 2.56 -2.23
N GLU A 44 -11.34 3.38 -3.02
CA GLU A 44 -10.72 4.21 -4.05
C GLU A 44 -10.45 5.65 -3.58
N ILE A 45 -11.05 6.12 -2.47
CA ILE A 45 -10.83 7.49 -1.95
C ILE A 45 -10.27 7.44 -0.52
N PHE A 46 -10.94 6.74 0.40
CA PHE A 46 -10.56 6.78 1.82
C PHE A 46 -9.20 6.11 2.09
N ILE A 47 -8.98 4.88 1.60
CA ILE A 47 -7.71 4.16 1.82
C ILE A 47 -6.50 4.92 1.24
N PRO A 48 -6.51 5.39 -0.03
CA PRO A 48 -5.39 6.17 -0.57
C PRO A 48 -5.16 7.47 0.17
N LEU A 49 -6.23 8.17 0.57
CA LEU A 49 -6.13 9.43 1.30
C LEU A 49 -5.47 9.24 2.68
N VAL A 50 -5.87 8.22 3.43
CA VAL A 50 -5.22 7.88 4.70
C VAL A 50 -3.76 7.45 4.46
N GLY A 51 -3.50 6.67 3.41
CA GLY A 51 -2.13 6.30 3.03
C GLY A 51 -1.23 7.50 2.74
N ILE A 52 -1.71 8.48 1.98
CA ILE A 52 -0.99 9.73 1.69
C ILE A 52 -0.76 10.53 2.97
N LEU A 53 -1.77 10.63 3.83
CA LEU A 53 -1.66 11.35 5.10
C LEU A 53 -0.57 10.71 5.99
N VAL A 54 -0.60 9.39 6.14
CA VAL A 54 0.42 8.63 6.88
C VAL A 54 1.80 8.81 6.26
N LEU A 55 1.91 8.76 4.94
CA LEU A 55 3.16 9.01 4.23
C LEU A 55 3.71 10.40 4.59
N VAL A 56 2.91 11.45 4.43
CA VAL A 56 3.33 12.82 4.76
C VAL A 56 3.69 12.96 6.24
N ALA A 57 2.92 12.35 7.14
CA ALA A 57 3.18 12.39 8.57
C ALA A 57 4.53 11.75 8.92
N VAL A 58 4.83 10.57 8.37
CA VAL A 58 6.11 9.88 8.61
C VAL A 58 7.26 10.64 7.95
N TRP A 59 7.06 11.20 6.76
CA TRP A 59 8.07 12.04 6.10
C TRP A 59 8.44 13.25 6.96
N ILE A 60 7.46 13.96 7.50
CA ILE A 60 7.69 15.10 8.40
C ILE A 60 8.38 14.64 9.68
N LEU A 61 7.93 13.51 10.25
CA LEU A 61 8.53 12.94 11.46
C LEU A 61 10.02 12.63 11.23
N LEU A 62 10.37 11.99 10.12
CA LEU A 62 11.75 11.64 9.83
C LEU A 62 12.60 12.86 9.41
N GLN A 63 12.08 13.77 8.59
CA GLN A 63 12.91 14.84 8.02
C GLN A 63 13.01 16.06 8.92
N ARG A 64 11.94 16.45 9.62
CA ARG A 64 11.90 17.69 10.39
C ARG A 64 12.05 17.54 11.90
N THR A 65 11.83 16.36 12.48
CA THR A 65 11.86 16.23 13.95
C THR A 65 13.24 15.86 14.49
N ARG A 66 13.46 16.17 15.78
CA ARG A 66 14.67 15.76 16.51
C ARG A 66 14.85 14.25 16.53
N LEU A 67 13.76 13.49 16.62
CA LEU A 67 13.80 12.02 16.54
C LEU A 67 14.43 11.55 15.24
N GLY A 68 14.01 12.14 14.11
CA GLY A 68 14.58 11.83 12.79
C GLY A 68 16.07 12.11 12.67
N MET A 69 16.55 13.22 13.26
CA MET A 69 17.98 13.54 13.30
C MET A 69 18.78 12.53 14.12
N VAL A 70 18.27 12.17 15.30
CA VAL A 70 18.92 11.18 16.18
C VAL A 70 18.97 9.79 15.53
N ILE A 71 17.91 9.39 14.81
CA ILE A 71 17.88 8.12 14.08
C ILE A 71 18.94 8.11 12.98
N ARG A 72 19.03 9.18 12.16
CA ARG A 72 20.04 9.25 11.10
C ARG A 72 21.47 9.25 11.66
N ALA A 73 21.70 10.00 12.75
CA ALA A 73 23.00 10.00 13.42
C ALA A 73 23.33 8.63 14.02
N GLY A 74 22.35 7.98 14.65
CA GLY A 74 22.53 6.66 15.25
C GLY A 74 22.67 5.51 14.24
N VAL A 75 22.31 5.70 12.97
CA VAL A 75 22.62 4.74 11.90
C VAL A 75 24.08 4.88 11.44
N GLN A 76 24.65 6.09 11.49
CA GLN A 76 26.05 6.32 11.15
C GLN A 76 27.00 5.88 12.26
N ASP A 77 26.76 6.34 13.50
CA ASP A 77 27.58 5.99 14.66
C ASP A 77 26.71 5.95 15.93
N ARG A 78 26.51 4.75 16.45
CA ARG A 78 25.72 4.53 17.67
C ARG A 78 26.47 4.98 18.91
N GLU A 79 27.78 4.74 18.97
CA GLU A 79 28.60 5.04 20.14
C GLU A 79 28.71 6.55 20.36
N MET A 80 28.85 7.33 19.27
CA MET A 80 28.87 8.79 19.33
C MET A 80 27.54 9.38 19.84
N VAL A 81 26.40 8.80 19.44
CA VAL A 81 25.08 9.26 19.91
C VAL A 81 24.86 8.90 21.39
N GLU A 82 25.35 7.75 21.85
CA GLU A 82 25.30 7.37 23.27
C GLU A 82 26.21 8.27 24.12
N ALA A 83 27.39 8.66 23.62
CA ALA A 83 28.30 9.58 24.30
C ALA A 83 27.68 10.99 24.51
N LEU A 84 26.75 11.40 23.65
CA LEU A 84 25.96 12.62 23.79
C LEU A 84 24.84 12.52 24.86
N GLY A 85 24.77 11.40 25.59
CA GLY A 85 23.78 11.15 26.64
C GLY A 85 22.40 10.73 26.12
N ILE A 86 22.29 10.41 24.83
CA ILE A 86 21.04 9.97 24.23
C ILE A 86 20.93 8.46 24.37
N ASN A 87 19.84 7.99 24.98
CA ASN A 87 19.57 6.56 25.07
C ASN A 87 19.10 6.02 23.71
N VAL A 88 20.04 5.51 22.90
CA VAL A 88 19.78 4.96 21.56
C VAL A 88 18.76 3.83 21.63
N ARG A 89 18.83 2.97 22.64
CA ARG A 89 17.88 1.86 22.82
C ARG A 89 16.44 2.35 22.88
N ARG A 90 16.13 3.38 23.69
CA ARG A 90 14.77 3.94 23.78
C ARG A 90 14.29 4.51 22.45
N VAL A 91 15.16 5.22 21.73
CA VAL A 91 14.79 5.80 20.42
C VAL A 91 14.47 4.71 19.41
N PHE A 92 15.30 3.67 19.30
CA PHE A 92 15.05 2.54 18.41
C PHE A 92 13.78 1.77 18.78
N THR A 93 13.50 1.55 20.07
CA THR A 93 12.25 0.93 20.51
C THR A 93 11.02 1.77 20.11
N LEU A 94 11.10 3.09 20.21
CA LEU A 94 10.02 4.00 19.81
C LEU A 94 9.76 3.91 18.30
N VAL A 95 10.81 3.88 17.49
CA VAL A 95 10.71 3.73 16.03
C VAL A 95 10.12 2.37 15.66
N PHE A 96 10.56 1.31 16.33
CA PHE A 96 10.01 -0.03 16.13
C PHE A 96 8.51 -0.09 16.49
N ALA A 97 8.12 0.48 17.63
CA ALA A 97 6.73 0.56 18.04
C ALA A 97 5.88 1.36 17.04
N LEU A 98 6.41 2.49 16.52
CA LEU A 98 5.76 3.24 15.46
C LEU A 98 5.59 2.41 14.18
N GLY A 99 6.62 1.67 13.75
CA GLY A 99 6.54 0.80 12.58
C GLY A 99 5.48 -0.30 12.73
N VAL A 100 5.43 -0.97 13.88
CA VAL A 100 4.40 -1.97 14.18
C VAL A 100 3.01 -1.34 14.22
N GLY A 101 2.87 -0.15 14.80
CA GLY A 101 1.60 0.59 14.82
C GLY A 101 1.10 0.95 13.41
N LEU A 102 2.00 1.39 12.53
CA LEU A 102 1.67 1.69 11.13
C LEU A 102 1.29 0.42 10.35
N ALA A 103 1.99 -0.70 10.58
CA ALA A 103 1.65 -1.98 9.98
C ALA A 103 0.26 -2.48 10.42
N ALA A 104 -0.06 -2.35 11.72
CA ALA A 104 -1.37 -2.69 12.26
C ALA A 104 -2.48 -1.81 11.66
N LEU A 105 -2.23 -0.50 11.53
CA LEU A 105 -3.15 0.45 10.90
C LEU A 105 -3.42 0.06 9.44
N GLY A 106 -2.38 -0.28 8.67
CA GLY A 106 -2.54 -0.75 7.29
C GLY A 106 -3.36 -2.04 7.18
N GLY A 107 -3.13 -3.00 8.06
CA GLY A 107 -3.89 -4.26 8.11
C GLY A 107 -5.37 -4.05 8.42
N VAL A 108 -5.71 -3.19 9.38
CA VAL A 108 -7.09 -2.87 9.74
C VAL A 108 -7.82 -2.18 8.58
N LEU A 109 -7.14 -1.29 7.86
CA LEU A 109 -7.73 -0.62 6.69
C LEU A 109 -8.02 -1.59 5.53
N ALA A 110 -7.17 -2.60 5.33
CA ALA A 110 -7.29 -3.60 4.27
C ALA A 110 -8.33 -4.70 4.56
N ALA A 111 -8.61 -5.00 5.84
CA ALA A 111 -9.48 -6.11 6.24
C ALA A 111 -10.91 -6.07 5.66
N PRO A 112 -11.62 -4.92 5.60
CA PRO A 112 -12.96 -4.85 4.99
C PRO A 112 -12.95 -5.04 3.47
N SER A 113 -11.80 -4.83 2.82
CA SER A 113 -11.66 -4.89 1.36
C SER A 113 -11.33 -6.31 0.88
N MET A 114 -10.51 -7.05 1.64
CA MET A 114 -10.05 -8.40 1.28
C MET A 114 -10.83 -9.53 1.99
N GLY A 115 -11.69 -9.19 2.96
CA GLY A 115 -12.23 -10.18 3.90
C GLY A 115 -11.16 -10.61 4.90
N LEU A 116 -11.45 -11.61 5.73
CA LEU A 116 -10.50 -12.24 6.65
C LEU A 116 -10.45 -13.73 6.33
N SER A 117 -9.24 -14.22 6.02
CA SER A 117 -8.93 -15.63 5.81
C SER A 117 -7.62 -16.00 6.53
N ASN A 118 -7.44 -17.28 6.84
CA ASN A 118 -6.25 -17.76 7.55
C ASN A 118 -4.96 -17.57 6.75
N MET A 119 -5.05 -17.51 5.42
CA MET A 119 -3.91 -17.35 4.51
C MET A 119 -3.58 -15.88 4.18
N MET A 120 -4.38 -14.92 4.67
CA MET A 120 -4.16 -13.51 4.33
C MET A 120 -2.80 -12.99 4.79
N GLY A 121 -2.35 -13.37 5.98
CA GLY A 121 -1.09 -12.89 6.54
C GLY A 121 0.11 -13.18 5.61
N GLU A 122 0.16 -14.39 5.05
CA GLU A 122 1.20 -14.79 4.10
C GLU A 122 1.17 -13.95 2.83
N SER A 123 -0.01 -13.75 2.24
CA SER A 123 -0.17 -12.94 1.03
C SER A 123 0.18 -11.46 1.24
N LEU A 124 -0.16 -10.89 2.41
CA LEU A 124 0.17 -9.51 2.78
C LEU A 124 1.67 -9.34 2.99
N LEU A 125 2.32 -10.29 3.67
CA LEU A 125 3.75 -10.26 3.94
C LEU A 125 4.56 -10.37 2.64
N LEU A 126 4.17 -11.29 1.75
CA LEU A 126 4.78 -11.40 0.41
C LEU A 126 4.63 -10.11 -0.39
N ASN A 127 3.42 -9.56 -0.49
CA ASN A 127 3.21 -8.32 -1.25
C ASN A 127 3.99 -7.13 -0.64
N ALA A 128 4.07 -7.04 0.69
CA ALA A 128 4.83 -6.00 1.38
C ALA A 128 6.35 -6.15 1.13
N LEU A 129 6.88 -7.37 1.22
CA LEU A 129 8.29 -7.65 0.93
C LEU A 129 8.63 -7.28 -0.51
N ILE A 130 7.76 -7.59 -1.45
CA ILE A 130 7.98 -7.28 -2.87
C ILE A 130 7.93 -5.76 -3.12
N ALA A 131 6.95 -5.06 -2.56
CA ALA A 131 6.89 -3.60 -2.62
C ALA A 131 8.15 -2.94 -2.05
N LEU A 132 8.65 -3.45 -0.92
CA LEU A 132 9.87 -2.99 -0.28
C LEU A 132 11.11 -3.27 -1.14
N ALA A 133 11.20 -4.45 -1.75
CA ALA A 133 12.32 -4.82 -2.61
C ALA A 133 12.36 -3.95 -3.88
N ILE A 134 11.22 -3.68 -4.50
CA ILE A 134 11.11 -2.80 -5.67
C ILE A 134 11.39 -1.35 -5.31
N GLY A 135 10.95 -0.89 -4.14
CA GLY A 135 11.20 0.47 -3.68
C GLY A 135 12.62 0.72 -3.17
N GLY A 136 13.29 -0.31 -2.64
CA GLY A 136 14.59 -0.26 -1.99
C GLY A 136 14.47 -0.24 -0.46
N LEU A 137 15.32 -1.05 0.21
CA LEU A 137 15.28 -1.28 1.66
C LEU A 137 15.62 -0.05 2.51
N THR A 138 16.44 0.86 1.98
CA THR A 138 17.02 2.00 2.70
C THR A 138 16.41 3.35 2.28
N SER A 139 15.56 3.37 1.25
CA SER A 139 14.99 4.59 0.68
C SER A 139 13.51 4.72 1.03
N TYR A 140 13.18 5.64 1.93
CA TYR A 140 11.78 5.96 2.26
C TYR A 140 10.93 6.37 1.03
N PRO A 141 11.35 7.35 0.18
CA PRO A 141 10.55 7.71 -0.99
C PRO A 141 10.54 6.61 -2.04
N GLY A 142 11.60 5.78 -2.10
CA GLY A 142 11.64 4.59 -2.94
C GLY A 142 10.59 3.56 -2.55
N ALA A 143 10.49 3.22 -1.27
CA ALA A 143 9.47 2.32 -0.73
C ALA A 143 8.04 2.80 -1.02
N ALA A 144 7.79 4.11 -0.89
CA ALA A 144 6.49 4.71 -1.20
C ALA A 144 6.11 4.51 -2.67
N LEU A 145 7.00 4.87 -3.60
CA LEU A 145 6.77 4.69 -5.04
C LEU A 145 6.68 3.21 -5.43
N GLY A 146 7.52 2.35 -4.83
CA GLY A 146 7.51 0.91 -5.05
C GLY A 146 6.15 0.29 -4.67
N SER A 147 5.59 0.67 -3.52
CA SER A 147 4.26 0.20 -3.10
C SER A 147 3.12 0.64 -4.02
N LEU A 148 3.18 1.88 -4.52
CA LEU A 148 2.20 2.39 -5.49
C LEU A 148 2.29 1.66 -6.83
N LEU A 149 3.51 1.46 -7.32
CA LEU A 149 3.75 0.79 -8.60
C LEU A 149 3.30 -0.67 -8.53
N VAL A 150 3.63 -1.38 -7.46
CA VAL A 150 3.16 -2.74 -7.19
C VAL A 150 1.64 -2.82 -7.09
N GLY A 151 1.03 -1.91 -6.32
CA GLY A 151 -0.43 -1.88 -6.16
C GLY A 151 -1.15 -1.63 -7.48
N LEU A 152 -0.65 -0.67 -8.28
CA LEU A 152 -1.16 -0.41 -9.62
C LEU A 152 -1.02 -1.64 -10.52
N LEU A 153 0.17 -2.23 -10.61
CA LEU A 153 0.40 -3.43 -11.42
C LEU A 153 -0.53 -4.57 -11.02
N GLN A 154 -0.76 -4.79 -9.72
CA GLN A 154 -1.66 -5.83 -9.23
C GLN A 154 -3.11 -5.54 -9.67
N GLN A 155 -3.59 -4.30 -9.56
CA GLN A 155 -4.93 -3.92 -10.02
C GLN A 155 -5.08 -4.00 -11.53
N PHE A 156 -4.06 -3.57 -12.29
CA PHE A 156 -4.00 -3.72 -13.73
C PHE A 156 -4.10 -5.20 -14.11
N MET A 157 -3.31 -6.08 -13.48
CA MET A 157 -3.35 -7.51 -13.79
C MET A 157 -4.69 -8.17 -13.43
N ILE A 158 -5.32 -7.79 -12.32
CA ILE A 158 -6.65 -8.31 -11.94
C ILE A 158 -7.70 -7.87 -12.97
N LYS A 159 -7.69 -6.59 -13.37
CA LYS A 159 -8.68 -6.03 -14.30
C LYS A 159 -8.49 -6.56 -15.73
N TYR A 160 -7.26 -6.54 -16.25
CA TYR A 160 -6.96 -6.97 -17.61
C TYR A 160 -6.86 -8.51 -17.72
N GLY A 161 -6.49 -9.21 -16.65
CA GLY A 161 -6.53 -10.67 -16.59
C GLY A 161 -7.96 -11.23 -16.68
N GLN A 162 -8.97 -10.49 -16.19
CA GLN A 162 -10.38 -10.84 -16.39
C GLN A 162 -10.88 -10.59 -17.81
N ILE A 163 -10.31 -9.60 -18.51
CA ILE A 163 -10.73 -9.19 -19.87
C ILE A 163 -10.01 -10.04 -20.95
N GLY A 164 -8.86 -10.63 -20.62
CA GLY A 164 -8.02 -11.37 -21.56
C GLY A 164 -7.16 -10.41 -22.40
N ILE A 165 -5.86 -10.68 -22.48
CA ILE A 165 -4.93 -9.86 -23.28
C ILE A 165 -4.90 -10.45 -24.69
N ALA A 166 -5.32 -9.67 -25.68
CA ALA A 166 -5.08 -9.98 -27.08
C ALA A 166 -3.63 -9.60 -27.41
N ILE A 167 -2.75 -10.59 -27.49
CA ILE A 167 -1.37 -10.40 -27.92
C ILE A 167 -1.39 -10.35 -29.46
N PRO A 168 -0.80 -9.34 -30.12
CA PRO A 168 -0.88 -9.19 -31.58
C PRO A 168 -0.25 -10.35 -32.40
N PHE A 169 0.45 -11.30 -31.75
CA PHE A 169 1.27 -12.32 -32.40
C PHE A 169 0.85 -13.78 -32.13
N THR A 170 -0.25 -14.03 -31.39
CA THR A 170 -0.77 -15.41 -31.19
C THR A 170 -2.29 -15.42 -31.14
N GLU A 171 -2.95 -16.28 -31.94
CA GLU A 171 -4.42 -16.40 -32.04
C GLU A 171 -5.11 -16.93 -30.77
N ILE A 172 -4.34 -17.24 -29.73
CA ILE A 172 -4.86 -17.72 -28.45
C ILE A 172 -5.00 -16.51 -27.53
N ILE A 173 -6.25 -16.14 -27.24
CA ILE A 173 -6.57 -15.25 -26.11
C ILE A 173 -5.98 -15.88 -24.85
N PHE A 174 -4.91 -15.29 -24.33
CA PHE A 174 -4.35 -15.69 -23.05
C PHE A 174 -5.30 -15.17 -21.97
N LYS A 175 -6.38 -15.92 -21.72
CA LYS A 175 -7.16 -15.84 -20.49
C LYS A 175 -6.38 -16.61 -19.44
N PRO A 176 -5.67 -15.95 -18.51
CA PRO A 176 -5.17 -16.66 -17.36
C PRO A 176 -6.39 -17.24 -16.68
N THR A 177 -6.49 -18.57 -16.64
CA THR A 177 -7.53 -19.27 -15.90
C THR A 177 -7.53 -18.71 -14.47
N PRO A 178 -8.69 -18.56 -13.79
CA PRO A 178 -8.80 -17.90 -12.48
C PRO A 178 -7.73 -18.26 -11.41
N PRO A 179 -7.13 -19.47 -11.39
CA PRO A 179 -6.04 -19.80 -10.46
C PRO A 179 -4.64 -19.26 -10.83
N ILE A 180 -4.40 -18.83 -12.07
CA ILE A 180 -3.05 -18.44 -12.57
C ILE A 180 -2.77 -16.93 -12.39
N VAL A 181 -3.80 -16.12 -12.14
CA VAL A 181 -3.65 -14.67 -11.90
C VAL A 181 -2.68 -14.33 -10.75
N PRO A 182 -2.66 -15.06 -9.61
CA PRO A 182 -1.65 -14.85 -8.58
C PRO A 182 -0.23 -15.26 -9.03
N ALA A 183 -0.10 -16.33 -9.82
CA ALA A 183 1.18 -16.81 -10.32
C ALA A 183 1.80 -15.82 -11.32
N SER A 184 0.98 -15.19 -12.18
CA SER A 184 1.46 -14.18 -13.12
C SER A 184 1.93 -12.90 -12.42
N THR A 185 1.29 -12.50 -11.31
CA THR A 185 1.78 -11.37 -10.51
C THR A 185 3.15 -11.63 -9.90
N VAL A 186 3.38 -12.84 -9.36
CA VAL A 186 4.68 -13.21 -8.76
C VAL A 186 5.76 -13.29 -9.85
N LEU A 187 5.46 -13.87 -11.01
CA LEU A 187 6.43 -14.02 -12.10
C LEU A 187 6.86 -12.65 -12.67
N LEU A 188 5.93 -11.71 -12.83
CA LEU A 188 6.23 -10.35 -13.27
C LEU A 188 7.02 -9.58 -12.20
N MET A 189 6.70 -9.78 -10.91
CA MET A 189 7.49 -9.24 -9.80
C MET A 189 8.92 -9.78 -9.79
N VAL A 190 9.13 -11.08 -10.05
CA VAL A 190 10.47 -11.67 -10.20
C VAL A 190 11.21 -11.04 -11.39
N ILE A 191 10.54 -10.81 -12.51
CA ILE A 191 11.12 -10.12 -13.67
C ILE A 191 11.51 -8.68 -13.32
N ILE A 192 10.66 -7.94 -12.59
CA ILE A 192 10.98 -6.58 -12.15
C ILE A 192 12.19 -6.58 -11.22
N LEU A 193 12.29 -7.52 -10.28
CA LEU A 193 13.44 -7.63 -9.38
C LEU A 193 14.74 -8.00 -10.11
N LEU A 194 14.65 -8.77 -11.20
CA LEU A 194 15.79 -9.06 -12.08
C LEU A 194 16.25 -7.82 -12.86
N ILE A 195 15.32 -6.94 -13.26
CA ILE A 195 15.62 -5.74 -14.05
C ILE A 195 16.05 -4.57 -13.15
N LEU A 196 15.53 -4.47 -11.92
CA LEU A 196 15.82 -3.42 -10.95
C LEU A 196 16.31 -3.98 -9.61
N PRO A 197 17.54 -4.54 -9.55
CA PRO A 197 18.08 -5.19 -8.35
C PRO A 197 18.31 -4.24 -7.17
N ASN A 198 18.50 -2.95 -7.44
CA ASN A 198 18.78 -1.93 -6.41
C ASN A 198 17.53 -1.13 -5.99
N GLY A 199 16.35 -1.47 -6.51
CA GLY A 199 15.12 -0.72 -6.31
C GLY A 199 15.08 0.63 -7.06
N LEU A 200 13.90 1.24 -7.12
CA LEU A 200 13.57 2.38 -7.99
C LEU A 200 14.36 3.65 -7.69
N LEU A 201 14.77 3.85 -6.43
CA LEU A 201 15.54 5.01 -5.96
C LEU A 201 16.78 4.59 -5.16
N GLY A 202 17.32 3.40 -5.44
CA GLY A 202 18.55 2.92 -4.84
C GLY A 202 19.70 3.89 -5.13
N LYS A 203 20.24 4.52 -4.10
CA LYS A 203 21.50 5.25 -4.23
C LYS A 203 22.59 4.25 -4.60
N LYS A 204 23.24 4.50 -5.73
CA LYS A 204 24.52 3.90 -6.07
C LYS A 204 25.55 4.50 -5.11
N GLU A 205 25.85 3.78 -4.04
CA GLU A 205 27.13 3.91 -3.36
C GLU A 205 28.04 2.79 -3.87
#